data_AF-A0A7C5VRT2-F1
#
_entry.id   AF-A0A7C5VRT2-F1
#
_cell.length_a   1.000
_cell.length_b   1.000
_cell.length_c   1.000
_cell.angle_alpha   90.00
_cell.angle_beta   90.00
_cell.angle_gamma   90.00
#
_symmetry.space_group_name_H-M   'P 1'
#
loop_
_entity.id
_entity.type
_entity.pdbx_description
1 polymer ?
#
loop_
_entity_poly.entity_id
_entity_poly.type
_entity_poly.pdbx_seq_one_letter_code
_entity_poly.pdbx_strand_id
1 'polypeptide(L)'
;MELGGGRRSIRVIECRGGEKAAILAVEKVLRRSHIYVSWGGTNLLVPFLTAKMLVHGIDPSPLYSARHIDLERLASEHMRLRSNSLYEICKFFRVPISPILKTSRTSQTQNGRAVLSRKEAALAVDRCRAEVAALEALTRRLIPLIMAVYRDLPSLL
;
A
#
# COMPACT_ATOMS: atom_id res chain seq x y z
N MET A 1 2.07 10.50 -20.32
CA MET A 1 0.69 10.18 -19.93
C MET A 1 0.68 10.46 -18.44
N GLU A 2 0.29 11.66 -18.05
CA GLU A 2 0.45 12.07 -16.65
C GLU A 2 -0.21 11.09 -15.70
N LEU A 3 0.45 10.76 -14.58
CA LEU A 3 -0.15 10.10 -13.40
C LEU A 3 -1.24 10.98 -12.73
N GLY A 4 -2.11 11.63 -13.49
CA GLY A 4 -2.79 12.85 -13.04
C GLY A 4 -3.96 13.35 -13.89
N GLY A 5 -4.86 12.48 -14.35
CA GLY A 5 -6.21 12.90 -14.78
C GLY A 5 -7.36 12.31 -13.97
N GLY A 6 -7.09 11.23 -13.23
CA GLY A 6 -8.09 10.57 -12.38
C GLY A 6 -8.30 11.31 -11.07
N ARG A 7 -9.56 11.44 -10.65
CA ARG A 7 -9.92 11.96 -9.32
C ARG A 7 -9.20 11.13 -8.25
N ARG A 8 -8.22 11.72 -7.55
CA ARG A 8 -7.55 11.05 -6.42
C ARG A 8 -8.60 10.58 -5.43
N SER A 9 -8.67 9.29 -5.17
CA SER A 9 -9.61 8.73 -4.22
C SER A 9 -8.89 7.78 -3.28
N ILE A 10 -8.76 8.18 -2.01
CA ILE A 10 -8.34 7.26 -0.94
C ILE A 10 -9.60 6.56 -0.43
N ARG A 11 -9.75 5.29 -0.79
CA ARG A 11 -10.82 4.44 -0.27
C ARG A 11 -10.32 3.70 0.96
N VAL A 12 -10.94 3.98 2.09
CA VAL A 12 -10.82 3.13 3.26
C VAL A 12 -12.07 2.27 3.28
N ILE A 13 -11.88 0.96 3.17
CA ILE A 13 -13.00 0.04 3.22
C ILE A 13 -13.24 -0.27 4.69
N GLU A 14 -14.21 0.43 5.26
CA GLU A 14 -14.80 0.01 6.51
C GLU A 14 -15.47 -1.36 6.26
N CYS A 15 -15.28 -2.35 7.13
CA CYS A 15 -15.91 -3.68 7.06
C CYS A 15 -17.45 -3.64 7.19
N ARG A 16 -18.14 -2.58 6.76
CA ARG A 16 -19.58 -2.51 6.60
C ARG A 16 -19.97 -3.50 5.49
N GLY A 17 -20.38 -4.72 5.90
CA GLY A 17 -20.61 -5.86 5.00
C GLY A 17 -19.58 -6.99 5.13
N GLY A 18 -18.60 -6.86 6.04
CA GLY A 18 -17.61 -7.89 6.35
C GLY A 18 -16.38 -7.91 5.44
N GLU A 19 -15.43 -8.77 5.79
CA GLU A 19 -14.14 -8.90 5.08
C GLU A 19 -14.31 -9.23 3.59
N LYS A 20 -15.25 -10.12 3.24
CA LYS A 20 -15.51 -10.52 1.84
C LYS A 20 -15.83 -9.34 0.94
N ALA A 21 -16.68 -8.42 1.39
CA ALA A 21 -17.05 -7.23 0.63
C ALA A 21 -15.84 -6.32 0.39
N ALA A 22 -14.94 -6.22 1.38
CA ALA A 22 -13.70 -5.46 1.25
C ALA A 22 -12.74 -6.08 0.23
N ILE A 23 -12.57 -7.41 0.28
CA ILE A 23 -11.74 -8.12 -0.67
C ILE A 23 -12.29 -8.01 -2.10
N LEU A 24 -13.61 -8.10 -2.30
CA LEU A 24 -14.23 -7.87 -3.61
C LEU A 24 -14.01 -6.45 -4.14
N ALA A 25 -14.05 -5.44 -3.26
CA ALA A 25 -13.79 -4.07 -3.66
C ALA A 25 -12.32 -3.87 -4.11
N VAL A 26 -11.36 -4.50 -3.43
CA VAL A 26 -9.95 -4.51 -3.82
C VAL A 26 -9.76 -5.24 -5.14
N GLU A 27 -10.35 -6.43 -5.29
CA GLU A 27 -10.30 -7.23 -6.50
C GLU A 27 -10.77 -6.46 -7.73
N LYS A 28 -11.89 -5.74 -7.62
CA LYS A 28 -12.46 -4.95 -8.71
C LYS A 28 -11.53 -3.82 -9.16
N VAL A 29 -10.76 -3.25 -8.24
CA VAL A 29 -9.76 -2.22 -8.55
C VAL A 29 -8.55 -2.86 -9.23
N LEU A 30 -8.06 -3.99 -8.71
CA LEU A 30 -6.92 -4.72 -9.28
C LEU A 30 -7.18 -5.15 -10.72
N ARG A 31 -8.37 -5.68 -11.03
CA ARG A 31 -8.74 -6.06 -12.41
C ARG A 31 -8.66 -4.93 -13.44
N ARG A 32 -8.73 -3.68 -13.00
CA ARG A 32 -8.69 -2.49 -13.86
C ARG A 32 -7.34 -1.78 -13.81
N SER A 33 -6.40 -2.31 -13.03
CA SER A 33 -5.10 -1.69 -12.79
C SER A 33 -4.04 -2.45 -13.59
N HIS A 34 -3.24 -1.70 -14.34
CA HIS A 34 -2.07 -2.27 -15.01
C HIS A 34 -0.87 -2.37 -14.07
N ILE A 35 -0.80 -1.45 -13.10
CA ILE A 35 0.29 -1.32 -12.12
C ILE A 35 -0.34 -1.05 -10.76
N TYR A 36 0.18 -1.68 -9.71
CA TYR A 36 -0.09 -1.28 -8.34
C TYR A 36 1.20 -1.21 -7.52
N VAL A 37 1.21 -0.28 -6.57
CA VAL A 37 2.39 0.06 -5.78
C VAL A 37 2.12 -0.24 -4.31
N SER A 38 3.11 -0.78 -3.60
CA SER A 38 3.03 -1.06 -2.17
C SER A 38 4.30 -0.64 -1.43
N TRP A 39 4.23 -0.65 -0.10
CA TRP A 39 5.39 -0.68 0.79
C TRP A 39 5.41 -2.00 1.56
N GLY A 40 6.39 -2.87 1.30
CA GLY A 40 6.51 -4.18 1.96
C GLY A 40 5.41 -5.17 1.57
N GLY A 41 4.88 -5.01 0.37
CA GLY A 41 3.74 -5.78 -0.10
C GLY A 41 4.11 -7.19 -0.55
N THR A 42 5.34 -7.41 -1.05
CA THR A 42 5.76 -8.71 -1.58
C THR A 42 5.74 -9.80 -0.50
N ASN A 43 6.17 -9.46 0.72
CA ASN A 43 6.34 -10.43 1.80
C ASN A 43 5.10 -10.57 2.70
N LEU A 44 4.21 -9.58 2.72
CA LEU A 44 3.08 -9.54 3.64
C LEU A 44 1.75 -9.35 2.91
N LEU A 45 1.57 -8.23 2.22
CA LEU A 45 0.27 -7.83 1.65
C LEU A 45 -0.22 -8.80 0.57
N VAL A 46 0.64 -9.17 -0.39
CA VAL A 46 0.26 -10.03 -1.51
C VAL A 46 -0.07 -11.45 -1.02
N PRO A 47 0.76 -12.12 -0.19
CA PRO A 47 0.38 -13.41 0.40
C PRO A 47 -0.89 -13.34 1.24
N PHE A 48 -1.05 -12.29 2.06
CA PHE A 48 -2.24 -12.12 2.90
C PHE A 48 -3.51 -11.95 2.06
N LEU A 49 -3.51 -11.04 1.08
CA LEU A 49 -4.67 -10.83 0.21
C LEU A 49 -4.97 -12.08 -0.62
N THR A 50 -3.96 -12.78 -1.12
CA THR A 50 -4.15 -14.04 -1.85
C THR A 50 -4.85 -15.07 -0.98
N ALA A 51 -4.39 -15.28 0.25
CA ALA A 51 -5.04 -16.19 1.19
C ALA A 51 -6.48 -15.77 1.47
N LYS A 52 -6.74 -14.48 1.70
CA LYS A 52 -8.10 -13.96 1.94
C LYS A 52 -9.02 -14.12 0.73
N MET A 53 -8.52 -13.88 -0.48
CA MET A 53 -9.27 -14.09 -1.71
C MET A 53 -9.67 -15.56 -1.86
N LEU A 54 -8.72 -16.48 -1.69
CA LEU A 54 -8.97 -17.92 -1.76
C LEU A 54 -9.98 -18.39 -0.70
N VAL A 55 -9.84 -17.94 0.55
CA VAL A 55 -10.79 -18.26 1.64
C VAL A 55 -12.22 -17.84 1.30
N HIS A 56 -12.39 -16.70 0.61
CA HIS A 56 -13.70 -16.17 0.23
C HIS A 56 -14.22 -16.65 -1.14
N GLY A 57 -13.49 -17.54 -1.81
CA GLY A 57 -13.81 -18.04 -3.15
C GLY A 57 -13.68 -16.98 -4.25
N ILE A 58 -12.77 -16.02 -4.07
CA ILE A 58 -12.48 -14.93 -5.00
C ILE A 58 -11.18 -15.27 -5.74
N ASP A 59 -11.20 -15.10 -7.07
CA ASP A 59 -10.04 -15.35 -7.94
C ASP A 59 -8.89 -14.37 -7.64
N PRO A 60 -7.71 -14.84 -7.17
CA PRO A 60 -6.57 -13.99 -6.85
C PRO A 60 -5.75 -13.60 -8.08
N SER A 61 -6.02 -14.14 -9.28
CA SER A 61 -5.24 -13.83 -10.49
C SER A 61 -5.04 -12.32 -10.76
N PRO A 62 -5.98 -11.41 -10.43
CA PRO A 62 -5.79 -9.97 -10.62
C PRO A 62 -4.63 -9.37 -9.79
N LEU A 63 -4.27 -9.97 -8.65
CA LEU A 63 -3.11 -9.54 -7.86
C LEU A 63 -1.79 -9.79 -8.61
N TYR A 64 -1.76 -10.80 -9.48
CA TYR A 64 -0.57 -11.27 -10.17
C TYR A 64 -0.51 -10.81 -11.63
N SER A 65 -1.66 -10.49 -12.24
CA SER A 65 -1.71 -9.98 -13.61
C SER A 65 -1.27 -8.53 -13.72
N ALA A 66 -1.53 -7.72 -12.68
CA ALA A 66 -1.07 -6.34 -12.63
C ALA A 66 0.42 -6.30 -12.23
N ARG A 67 1.19 -5.39 -12.81
CA ARG A 67 2.59 -5.18 -12.39
C ARG A 67 2.62 -4.67 -10.96
N HIS A 68 3.19 -5.48 -10.07
CA HIS A 68 3.45 -5.09 -8.70
C HIS A 68 4.79 -4.38 -8.58
N ILE A 69 4.80 -3.18 -8.00
CA ILE A 69 6.02 -2.46 -7.62
C ILE A 69 6.06 -2.32 -6.10
N ASP A 70 6.97 -3.05 -5.47
CA ASP A 70 7.24 -2.90 -4.04
C ASP A 70 8.36 -1.89 -3.81
N LEU A 71 8.02 -0.73 -3.26
CA LEU A 71 9.00 0.34 -3.01
C LEU A 71 9.94 0.03 -1.85
N GLU A 72 9.55 -0.82 -0.88
CA GLU A 72 10.45 -1.22 0.20
C GLU A 72 11.59 -2.08 -0.38
N ARG A 73 11.23 -3.03 -1.24
CA ARG A 73 12.20 -3.87 -1.96
C ARG A 73 13.10 -3.03 -2.86
N LEU A 74 12.50 -2.14 -3.67
CA LEU A 74 13.27 -1.23 -4.54
C LEU A 74 14.25 -0.36 -3.74
N ALA A 75 13.81 0.20 -2.60
CA ALA A 75 14.66 1.03 -1.75
C ALA A 75 15.80 0.22 -1.12
N SER A 76 15.50 -0.96 -0.58
CA SER A 76 16.51 -1.82 0.06
C SER A 76 17.57 -2.33 -0.92
N GLU A 77 17.17 -2.72 -2.14
CA GLU A 77 18.09 -3.24 -3.16
C GLU A 77 19.00 -2.14 -3.75
N HIS A 78 18.50 -0.91 -3.92
CA HIS A 78 19.24 0.14 -4.65
C HIS A 78 19.83 1.26 -3.80
N MET A 79 19.37 1.47 -2.56
CA MET A 79 19.72 2.68 -1.79
C MET A 79 20.50 2.40 -0.49
N ARG A 80 20.57 1.14 -0.05
CA ARG A 80 21.30 0.71 1.17
C ARG A 80 21.02 1.60 2.40
N LEU A 81 19.76 1.97 2.59
CA LEU A 81 19.36 2.85 3.69
C LEU A 81 19.36 2.11 5.02
N ARG A 82 19.72 2.80 6.11
CA ARG A 82 19.82 2.21 7.46
C ARG A 82 18.48 1.75 8.03
N SER A 83 17.38 2.34 7.57
CA SER A 83 16.01 2.02 7.99
C SER A 83 15.13 1.83 6.77
N ASN A 84 14.30 0.79 6.79
CA ASN A 84 13.29 0.50 5.76
C ASN A 84 11.88 0.90 6.21
N SER A 85 11.75 1.69 7.29
CA SER A 85 10.43 2.20 7.67
C SER A 85 9.98 3.28 6.68
N LEU A 86 8.72 3.22 6.22
CA LEU A 86 8.14 4.23 5.32
C LEU A 86 8.36 5.66 5.85
N TYR A 87 8.24 5.87 7.17
CA TYR A 87 8.46 7.17 7.80
C TYR A 87 9.90 7.71 7.58
N GLU A 88 10.91 6.91 7.91
CA GLU A 88 12.31 7.33 7.76
C GLU A 88 12.71 7.49 6.29
N ILE A 89 12.17 6.64 5.40
CA ILE A 89 12.40 6.75 3.95
C ILE A 89 11.77 8.03 3.40
N CYS A 90 10.53 8.35 3.74
CA CYS A 90 9.90 9.60 3.34
C CYS A 90 10.70 10.81 3.83
N LYS A 91 11.21 10.78 5.07
CA LYS A 91 12.08 11.84 5.60
C LYS A 91 13.38 11.97 4.82
N PHE A 92 14.05 10.86 4.52
CA PHE A 92 15.28 10.85 3.72
C PHE A 92 15.08 11.52 2.37
N PHE A 93 13.97 11.19 1.69
CA PHE A 93 13.61 11.78 0.40
C PHE A 93 12.97 13.17 0.47
N ARG A 94 12.84 13.77 1.66
CA ARG A 94 12.15 15.07 1.86
C ARG A 94 10.74 15.08 1.27
N VAL A 95 10.02 13.96 1.45
CA VAL A 95 8.62 13.80 1.08
C VAL A 95 7.77 14.14 2.31
N PRO A 96 6.69 14.94 2.16
CA PRO A 96 5.78 15.23 3.28
C PRO A 96 5.25 13.96 3.91
N ILE A 97 5.35 13.85 5.23
CA ILE A 97 4.97 12.66 5.98
C ILE A 97 4.25 13.04 7.27
N SER A 98 3.14 12.37 7.56
CA SER A 98 2.39 12.63 8.79
C SER A 98 3.12 12.08 10.01
N PRO A 99 3.24 12.84 11.11
CA PRO A 99 3.82 12.37 12.36
C PRO A 99 3.12 11.14 12.96
N ILE A 100 1.85 10.89 12.59
CA ILE A 100 1.09 9.69 13.01
C ILE A 100 1.79 8.37 12.62
N LEU A 101 2.70 8.42 11.64
CA LEU A 101 3.45 7.26 11.14
C LEU A 101 4.80 7.06 11.84
N LYS A 102 5.24 8.00 12.69
CA LYS A 102 6.53 7.92 13.39
C LYS A 102 6.61 6.71 14.32
N THR A 103 5.49 6.31 14.92
CA THR A 103 5.40 5.13 15.76
C THR A 103 4.94 3.94 14.92
N SER A 104 5.85 3.06 14.53
CA SER A 104 5.54 1.80 13.82
C SER A 104 4.81 0.77 14.68
N ARG A 105 4.55 1.06 15.96
CA ARG A 105 3.64 0.27 16.77
C ARG A 105 2.22 0.62 16.38
N THR A 106 1.73 0.02 15.30
CA THR A 106 0.48 -0.70 15.48
C THR A 106 0.70 -1.52 16.74
N SER A 107 0.00 -1.19 17.82
CA SER A 107 -0.31 -2.17 18.83
C SER A 107 -0.80 -3.38 18.05
N GLN A 108 0.10 -4.33 17.78
CA GLN A 108 -0.28 -5.71 17.61
C GLN A 108 -1.09 -5.93 18.88
N THR A 109 -2.40 -5.96 18.72
CA THR A 109 -3.27 -6.62 19.68
C THR A 109 -2.74 -8.04 19.68
N GLN A 110 -1.78 -8.31 20.58
CA GLN A 110 -1.12 -9.60 20.77
C GLN A 110 -2.11 -10.70 21.15
N ASN A 111 -3.41 -10.39 21.24
CA ASN A 111 -4.47 -11.34 21.51
C ASN A 111 -5.58 -11.06 20.49
N GLY A 112 -5.84 -12.03 19.61
CA GLY A 112 -6.80 -11.96 18.50
C GLY A 112 -8.27 -11.88 18.92
N ARG A 113 -8.64 -10.92 19.78
CA ARG A 113 -9.99 -10.75 20.32
C ARG A 113 -10.34 -9.35 20.84
N ALA A 114 -9.55 -8.32 20.53
CA ALA A 114 -9.91 -6.95 20.92
C ALA A 114 -10.73 -6.27 19.81
N VAL A 115 -12.02 -6.05 20.06
CA VAL A 115 -12.80 -5.08 19.30
C VAL A 115 -12.16 -3.71 19.56
N LEU A 116 -11.62 -3.08 18.51
CA LEU A 116 -11.07 -1.73 18.62
C LEU A 116 -12.17 -0.81 19.15
N SER A 117 -11.84 0.02 20.13
CA SER A 117 -12.70 1.14 20.51
C SER A 117 -12.93 2.04 19.30
N ARG A 118 -14.04 2.81 19.29
CA ARG A 118 -14.35 3.74 18.20
C ARG A 118 -13.19 4.71 17.91
N LYS A 119 -12.46 5.11 18.96
CA LYS A 119 -11.29 5.99 18.86
C LYS A 119 -10.10 5.29 18.21
N GLU A 120 -9.82 4.03 18.58
CA GLU A 120 -8.75 3.24 17.97
C GLU A 120 -9.05 2.90 16.51
N ALA A 121 -10.31 2.58 16.19
CA ALA A 121 -10.75 2.37 14.82
C ALA A 121 -10.59 3.63 13.96
N ALA A 122 -10.99 4.80 14.47
CA ALA A 122 -10.78 6.07 13.77
C ALA A 122 -9.28 6.36 13.57
N LEU A 123 -8.46 6.14 14.59
CA LEU A 123 -7.00 6.31 14.50
C LEU A 123 -6.37 5.38 13.46
N ALA A 124 -6.83 4.11 13.39
CA ALA A 124 -6.37 3.15 12.39
C ALA A 124 -6.73 3.61 10.97
N VAL A 125 -7.95 4.13 10.77
CA VAL A 125 -8.39 4.73 9.50
C VAL A 125 -7.49 5.91 9.11
N ASP A 126 -7.25 6.85 10.02
CA ASP A 126 -6.40 8.01 9.76
C ASP A 126 -4.96 7.61 9.44
N ARG A 127 -4.45 6.59 10.12
CA ARG A 127 -3.14 6.02 9.85
C ARG A 127 -3.06 5.41 8.45
N CYS A 128 -4.03 4.59 8.06
CA CYS A 128 -4.07 4.02 6.71
C CYS A 128 -4.13 5.12 5.64
N ARG A 129 -4.91 6.18 5.87
CA ARG A 129 -4.95 7.33 4.94
C ARG A 129 -3.59 8.02 4.83
N ALA A 130 -2.91 8.22 5.96
CA ALA A 130 -1.58 8.81 5.99
C ALA A 130 -0.54 7.92 5.28
N GLU A 131 -0.61 6.59 5.45
CA GLU A 131 0.29 5.63 4.78
C GLU A 131 0.10 5.66 3.26
N VAL A 132 -1.14 5.66 2.77
CA VAL A 132 -1.44 5.76 1.34
C VAL A 132 -0.97 7.10 0.76
N ALA A 133 -1.19 8.21 1.46
CA ALA A 133 -0.74 9.53 1.01
C ALA A 133 0.80 9.62 0.94
N ALA A 134 1.48 9.09 1.96
CA ALA A 134 2.93 8.99 2.00
C ALA A 134 3.48 8.13 0.86
N LEU A 135 2.87 6.97 0.63
CA LEU A 135 3.24 6.06 -0.43
C LEU A 135 3.05 6.70 -1.81
N GLU A 136 1.94 7.41 -2.05
CA GLU A 136 1.73 8.14 -3.31
C GLU A 136 2.83 9.18 -3.53
N ALA A 137 3.11 10.01 -2.52
CA ALA A 137 4.10 11.07 -2.62
C ALA A 137 5.53 10.51 -2.81
N LEU A 138 5.85 9.41 -2.12
CA LEU A 138 7.12 8.71 -2.29
C LEU A 138 7.23 8.07 -3.67
N THR A 139 6.16 7.44 -4.17
CA THR A 139 6.11 6.88 -5.53
C THR A 139 6.47 7.96 -6.55
N ARG A 140 5.82 9.13 -6.48
CA ARG A 140 6.11 10.26 -7.37
C ARG A 140 7.57 10.70 -7.30
N ARG A 141 8.15 10.74 -6.10
CA ARG A 141 9.57 11.08 -5.92
C ARG A 141 10.51 10.02 -6.51
N LEU A 142 10.11 8.76 -6.50
CA LEU A 142 10.92 7.64 -6.98
C LEU A 142 10.67 7.26 -8.45
N ILE A 143 9.79 7.97 -9.18
CA ILE A 143 9.53 7.71 -10.61
C ILE A 143 10.83 7.54 -11.42
N PRO A 144 11.86 8.41 -11.29
CA PRO A 144 13.08 8.23 -12.09
C PRO A 144 13.78 6.89 -11.85
N LEU A 145 13.82 6.43 -10.60
CA LEU A 145 14.40 5.13 -10.25
C LEU A 145 13.50 3.99 -10.73
N ILE A 146 12.18 4.10 -10.52
CA ILE A 146 11.20 3.12 -10.99
C ILE A 146 11.35 2.92 -12.50
N MET A 147 11.43 3.99 -13.28
CA MET A 147 11.59 3.91 -14.73
C MET A 147 12.95 3.34 -15.16
N ALA A 148 14.01 3.58 -14.40
CA ALA A 148 15.33 3.03 -14.69
C ALA A 148 15.39 1.51 -14.48
N VAL A 149 14.68 1.01 -13.46
CA VAL A 149 14.63 -0.41 -13.09
C VAL A 149 13.61 -1.19 -13.93
N TYR A 150 12.41 -0.63 -14.10
CA TYR A 150 11.30 -1.24 -14.83
C TYR A 150 11.14 -0.59 -16.20
N ARG A 151 12.06 -0.90 -17.11
CA ARG A 151 12.14 -0.29 -18.45
C ARG A 151 11.00 -0.69 -19.39
N ASP A 152 10.27 -1.75 -19.04
CA ASP A 152 9.11 -2.24 -19.76
C ASP A 152 7.82 -1.46 -19.45
N LEU A 153 7.85 -0.56 -18.46
CA LEU A 153 6.68 0.24 -18.13
C LEU A 153 6.46 1.38 -19.14
N PRO A 154 5.19 1.70 -19.45
CA PRO A 154 4.89 2.96 -20.14
C PRO A 154 5.37 4.13 -19.27
N SER A 155 5.76 5.23 -19.91
CA SER A 155 6.22 6.43 -19.19
C SER A 155 5.22 6.85 -18.13
N LEU A 156 5.66 6.83 -16.87
CA LEU A 156 4.90 7.28 -15.70
C LEU A 156 4.99 8.81 -15.51
N LEU A 157 5.66 9.51 -16.43
CA LEU A 157 5.69 10.97 -16.56
C LEU A 157 4.48 11.49 -17.35
#